data_AF-A0A1X0UM02-F1
#
_entry.id   AF-A0A1X0UM02-F1
#
_cell.length_a   1.000
_cell.length_b   1.000
_cell.length_c   1.000
_cell.angle_alpha   90.00
_cell.angle_beta   90.00
_cell.angle_gamma   90.00
#
_symmetry.space_group_name_H-M   'P 1'
#
loop_
_entity.id
_entity.type
_entity.pdbx_description
1 polymer ?
#
loop_
_entity_poly.entity_id
_entity_poly.type
_entity_poly.pdbx_seq_one_letter_code
_entity_poly.pdbx_strand_id
1 'polypeptide(L)'
;MMTVPSSVTRLEAAINSHNAEEIAACFSLDYVSEVPQYPVRNFIGRETVERNWTKLLARTPDLRARVLRSAINGGEVWSEWEMEGSTTDGAPAVIAGPVIWRTDADGLISWARFYLDPVTSDPTPLP
;
A
#
# COMPACT_ATOMS: atom_id res chain seq x y z
N MET A 1 -0.43 -7.37 -24.39
CA MET A 1 -0.91 -6.77 -23.12
C MET A 1 0.07 -7.21 -22.04
N MET A 2 0.67 -6.28 -21.30
CA MET A 2 1.47 -6.66 -20.13
C MET A 2 0.49 -7.15 -19.06
N THR A 3 0.66 -8.39 -18.61
CA THR A 3 -0.14 -8.97 -17.53
C THR A 3 0.15 -8.21 -16.24
N VAL A 4 -0.89 -7.81 -15.52
CA VAL A 4 -0.74 -7.20 -14.18
C VAL A 4 -0.04 -8.22 -13.26
N PRO A 5 1.02 -7.84 -12.53
CA PRO A 5 1.74 -8.77 -11.65
C PRO A 5 0.81 -9.36 -10.58
N SER A 6 0.91 -10.66 -10.30
CA SER A 6 0.03 -11.34 -9.34
C SER A 6 0.09 -10.75 -7.92
N SER A 7 1.25 -10.23 -7.51
CA SER A 7 1.41 -9.54 -6.22
C SER A 7 0.55 -8.26 -6.14
N VAL A 8 0.38 -7.55 -7.27
CA VAL A 8 -0.44 -6.33 -7.35
C VAL A 8 -1.91 -6.70 -7.14
N THR A 9 -2.43 -7.63 -7.95
CA THR A 9 -3.84 -8.02 -7.89
C THR A 9 -4.19 -8.67 -6.55
N ARG A 10 -3.28 -9.45 -5.98
CA ARG A 10 -3.44 -10.06 -4.65
C ARG A 10 -3.51 -9.02 -3.54
N LEU A 11 -2.60 -8.04 -3.51
CA LEU A 11 -2.63 -6.99 -2.50
C LEU A 11 -3.88 -6.11 -2.64
N GLU A 12 -4.26 -5.75 -3.87
CA GLU A 12 -5.46 -4.97 -4.14
C GLU A 12 -6.73 -5.69 -3.64
N ALA A 13 -6.85 -6.99 -3.93
CA ALA A 13 -7.96 -7.80 -3.44
C ALA A 13 -7.96 -7.91 -1.91
N ALA A 14 -6.79 -8.11 -1.29
CA ALA A 14 -6.67 -8.21 0.16
C ALA A 14 -7.05 -6.89 0.85
N ILE A 15 -6.65 -5.73 0.31
CA ILE A 15 -7.07 -4.43 0.87
C ILE A 15 -8.58 -4.27 0.79
N ASN A 16 -9.18 -4.64 -0.35
CA ASN A 16 -10.62 -4.54 -0.58
C ASN A 16 -11.46 -5.59 0.17
N SER A 17 -10.83 -6.58 0.82
CA SER A 17 -11.47 -7.52 1.74
C SER A 17 -11.71 -6.94 3.14
N HIS A 18 -11.06 -5.80 3.45
CA HIS A 18 -11.06 -5.18 4.78
C HIS A 18 -10.56 -6.10 5.91
N ASN A 19 -9.72 -7.09 5.58
CA ASN A 19 -9.11 -8.01 6.54
C ASN A 19 -7.60 -7.74 6.67
N ALA A 20 -7.18 -7.21 7.82
CA ALA A 20 -5.77 -6.87 8.08
C ALA A 20 -4.84 -8.10 8.04
N GLU A 21 -5.33 -9.28 8.42
CA GLU A 21 -4.56 -10.53 8.37
C GLU A 21 -4.31 -10.95 6.91
N GLU A 22 -5.33 -10.86 6.04
CA GLU A 22 -5.19 -11.15 4.60
C GLU A 22 -4.25 -10.16 3.91
N ILE A 23 -4.30 -8.89 4.30
CA ILE A 23 -3.36 -7.88 3.80
C ILE A 23 -1.94 -8.22 4.24
N ALA A 24 -1.73 -8.50 5.54
CA ALA A 24 -0.43 -8.86 6.07
C ALA A 24 0.12 -10.14 5.43
N ALA A 25 -0.73 -11.11 5.12
CA ALA A 25 -0.37 -12.35 4.43
C ALA A 25 0.22 -12.11 3.03
N CYS A 26 0.07 -10.91 2.44
CA CYS A 26 0.73 -10.53 1.18
C CYS A 26 2.23 -10.25 1.31
N PHE A 27 2.74 -10.12 2.53
CA PHE A 27 4.12 -9.73 2.83
C PHE A 27 4.92 -10.89 3.44
N SER A 28 6.23 -10.92 3.19
CA SER A 28 7.14 -11.91 3.80
C SER A 28 7.29 -11.63 5.30
N LEU A 29 7.70 -12.65 6.07
CA LEU A 29 7.89 -12.52 7.52
C LEU A 29 8.89 -11.40 7.88
N ASP A 30 9.95 -11.28 7.09
CA ASP A 30 11.05 -10.33 7.23
C ASP A 30 10.89 -9.07 6.36
N TYR A 31 9.67 -8.80 5.90
CA TYR A 31 9.34 -7.68 5.02
C TYR A 31 9.96 -6.35 5.48
N VAL A 32 10.54 -5.59 4.55
CA VAL A 32 11.13 -4.28 4.81
C VAL A 32 10.31 -3.17 4.16
N SER A 33 9.85 -2.21 4.96
CA SER A 33 9.15 -1.00 4.50
C SER A 33 10.04 0.23 4.53
N GLU A 34 10.12 0.92 3.40
CA GLU A 34 10.76 2.22 3.25
C GLU A 34 9.75 3.32 2.91
N VAL A 35 9.83 4.45 3.61
CA VAL A 35 9.04 5.65 3.36
C VAL A 35 10.02 6.82 3.18
N PRO A 36 10.50 7.10 1.96
CA PRO A 36 11.59 8.06 1.74
C PRO A 36 11.28 9.47 2.24
N GLN A 37 10.03 9.93 2.13
CA GLN A 37 9.60 11.24 2.62
C GLN A 37 9.60 11.32 4.15
N TYR A 38 9.48 10.17 4.82
CA TYR A 38 9.41 10.07 6.28
C TYR A 38 10.21 8.87 6.78
N PRO A 39 11.55 8.86 6.70
CA PRO A 39 12.36 7.68 7.02
C PRO A 39 12.15 7.13 8.43
N VAL A 40 11.72 7.98 9.38
CA VAL A 40 11.32 7.59 10.73
C VAL A 40 10.12 6.64 10.78
N ARG A 41 9.38 6.50 9.67
CA ARG A 41 8.25 5.56 9.50
C ARG A 41 8.69 4.22 8.90
N ASN A 42 9.97 4.04 8.57
CA ASN A 42 10.49 2.75 8.11
C ASN A 42 10.30 1.69 9.20
N PHE A 43 10.04 0.44 8.79
CA PHE A 43 9.92 -0.67 9.71
C PHE A 43 10.25 -2.00 9.04
N ILE A 44 10.43 -3.04 9.86
CA ILE A 44 10.65 -4.41 9.43
C ILE A 44 9.55 -5.30 10.05
N GLY A 45 9.10 -6.29 9.29
CA GLY A 45 8.29 -7.41 9.75
C GLY A 45 6.81 -7.31 9.39
N ARG A 46 6.24 -8.44 8.99
CA ARG A 46 4.81 -8.61 8.66
C ARG A 46 3.88 -8.25 9.82
N GLU A 47 4.27 -8.54 11.06
CA GLU A 47 3.45 -8.21 12.23
C GLU A 47 3.17 -6.69 12.32
N THR A 48 4.13 -5.87 11.92
CA THR A 48 3.94 -4.40 11.86
C THR A 48 3.00 -4.01 10.73
N VAL A 49 2.99 -4.73 9.61
CA VAL A 49 2.01 -4.52 8.53
C VAL A 49 0.60 -4.75 9.06
N GLU A 50 0.35 -5.91 9.67
CA GLU A 50 -0.96 -6.26 10.25
C GLU A 50 -1.43 -5.19 11.25
N ARG A 51 -0.57 -4.84 12.21
CA ARG A 51 -0.87 -3.82 13.23
C ARG A 51 -1.21 -2.45 12.61
N ASN A 52 -0.51 -2.04 11.56
CA ASN A 52 -0.75 -0.77 10.88
C ASN A 52 -2.07 -0.81 10.10
N TRP A 53 -2.35 -1.90 9.38
CA TRP A 53 -3.60 -2.07 8.63
C TRP A 53 -4.81 -2.20 9.55
N THR A 54 -4.71 -2.89 10.68
CA THR A 54 -5.78 -2.92 11.70
C THR A 54 -6.15 -1.52 12.17
N LYS A 55 -5.16 -0.66 12.42
CA LYS A 55 -5.40 0.75 12.82
C LYS A 55 -6.00 1.57 11.68
N LEU A 56 -5.55 1.36 10.45
CA LEU A 56 -6.05 2.08 9.28
C LEU A 56 -7.50 1.71 9.00
N LEU A 57 -7.82 0.42 8.94
CA LEU A 57 -9.18 -0.09 8.68
C LEU A 57 -10.16 0.28 9.80
N ALA A 58 -9.71 0.33 11.06
CA ALA A 58 -10.54 0.83 12.15
C ALA A 58 -10.90 2.33 11.99
N ARG A 59 -10.03 3.12 11.33
CA ARG A 59 -10.25 4.55 11.06
C ARG A 59 -10.99 4.80 9.75
N THR A 60 -10.83 3.93 8.76
CA THR A 60 -11.41 4.04 7.42
C THR A 60 -12.01 2.68 7.02
N PRO A 61 -13.19 2.32 7.57
CA PRO A 61 -13.76 0.96 7.43
C PRO A 61 -14.30 0.66 6.03
N ASP A 62 -14.57 1.68 5.22
CA ASP A 62 -15.07 1.58 3.85
C ASP A 62 -13.96 1.71 2.80
N LEU A 63 -12.68 1.65 3.20
CA LEU A 63 -11.52 1.85 2.33
C LEU A 63 -11.59 0.99 1.07
N ARG A 64 -11.44 1.59 -0.11
CA ARG A 64 -11.32 0.89 -1.39
C ARG A 64 -10.00 1.24 -2.03
N ALA A 65 -9.26 0.22 -2.46
CA ALA A 65 -8.01 0.39 -3.18
C ALA A 65 -8.19 0.06 -4.66
N ARG A 66 -7.53 0.84 -5.51
CA ARG A 66 -7.48 0.66 -6.94
C ARG A 66 -6.06 0.84 -7.46
N VAL A 67 -5.60 -0.09 -8.27
CA VAL A 67 -4.34 0.04 -9.00
C VAL A 67 -4.60 0.67 -10.36
N LEU A 68 -3.99 1.83 -10.59
CA LEU A 68 -4.18 2.62 -11.81
C LEU A 68 -3.28 2.10 -12.94
N ARG A 69 -2.01 1.85 -12.62
CA ARG A 69 -0.96 1.45 -13.55
C ARG A 69 0.01 0.51 -12.85
N SER A 70 0.62 -0.41 -13.61
CA SER A 70 1.72 -1.23 -13.10
C SER A 70 2.72 -1.59 -14.21
N ALA A 71 3.95 -1.89 -13.81
CA ALA A 71 5.02 -2.37 -14.68
C ALA A 71 5.98 -3.27 -13.90
N ILE A 72 6.76 -4.07 -14.63
CA ILE A 72 7.90 -4.83 -14.08
C ILE A 72 9.17 -4.23 -14.66
N ASN A 73 10.14 -3.93 -13.79
CA ASN A 73 11.48 -3.50 -14.17
C ASN A 73 12.52 -4.36 -13.45
N GLY A 74 13.12 -5.31 -14.16
CA GLY A 74 13.98 -6.32 -13.54
C GLY A 74 13.22 -7.12 -12.48
N GLY A 75 13.72 -7.12 -11.24
CA GLY A 75 13.08 -7.79 -10.11
C GLY A 75 12.04 -6.94 -9.37
N GLU A 76 11.79 -5.70 -9.81
CA GLU A 76 10.88 -4.77 -9.14
C GLU A 76 9.55 -4.66 -9.85
N VAL A 77 8.49 -4.62 -9.06
CA VAL A 77 7.14 -4.24 -9.46
C VAL A 77 6.95 -2.77 -9.15
N TRP A 78 6.55 -2.01 -10.16
CA TRP A 78 6.12 -0.63 -10.05
C TRP A 78 4.60 -0.61 -10.13
N SER A 79 3.96 0.11 -9.21
CA SER A 79 2.50 0.21 -9.15
C SER A 79 2.09 1.61 -8.73
N GLU A 80 1.03 2.13 -9.33
CA GLU A 80 0.39 3.38 -8.93
C GLU A 80 -0.97 3.06 -8.33
N TRP A 81 -1.21 3.60 -7.14
CA TRP A 81 -2.40 3.32 -6.36
C TRP A 81 -3.21 4.57 -6.11
N GLU A 82 -4.51 4.36 -5.99
CA GLU A 82 -5.45 5.26 -5.36
C GLU A 82 -6.24 4.47 -4.32
N MET A 83 -6.35 5.01 -3.11
CA MET A 83 -7.13 4.43 -2.03
C MET A 83 -8.07 5.48 -1.48
N GLU A 84 -9.36 5.18 -1.47
CA GLU A 84 -10.43 6.10 -1.10
C GLU A 84 -11.26 5.52 0.04
N GLY A 85 -11.75 6.37 0.92
CA GLY A 85 -12.72 5.99 1.95
C GLY A 85 -13.16 7.18 2.79
N SER A 86 -13.90 6.91 3.85
CA SER A 86 -14.40 7.89 4.79
C SER A 86 -13.79 7.61 6.16
N THR A 87 -13.21 8.63 6.81
CA THR A 87 -12.79 8.47 8.19
C THR A 87 -14.01 8.22 9.09
N THR A 88 -13.80 7.71 10.30
CA THR A 88 -14.88 7.56 11.30
C THR A 88 -15.61 8.88 11.63
N ASP A 89 -14.98 10.02 11.38
CA ASP A 89 -15.57 11.35 11.55
C ASP A 89 -16.34 11.82 10.29
N GLY A 90 -16.46 10.96 9.28
CA GLY A 90 -17.19 11.20 8.02
C GLY A 90 -16.42 12.02 6.98
N ALA A 91 -15.16 12.36 7.23
CA ALA A 91 -14.36 13.12 6.28
C ALA A 91 -13.83 12.22 5.16
N PRO A 92 -13.94 12.61 3.87
CA PRO A 92 -13.35 11.84 2.79
C PRO A 92 -11.83 11.82 2.93
N ALA A 93 -11.24 10.65 2.74
CA ALA A 93 -9.81 10.42 2.73
C ALA A 93 -9.42 9.75 1.42
N VAL A 94 -8.54 10.41 0.67
CA VAL A 94 -7.92 9.83 -0.53
C VAL A 94 -6.42 9.82 -0.31
N ILE A 95 -5.80 8.67 -0.54
CA ILE A 95 -4.35 8.50 -0.56
C ILE A 95 -3.98 8.00 -1.94
N ALA A 96 -3.00 8.64 -2.58
CA ALA A 96 -2.56 8.24 -3.91
C ALA A 96 -1.04 8.30 -4.04
N GLY A 97 -0.51 7.58 -5.02
CA GLY A 97 0.90 7.62 -5.37
C GLY A 97 1.49 6.27 -5.74
N PRO A 98 2.78 6.25 -6.10
CA PRO A 98 3.45 5.02 -6.49
C PRO A 98 3.94 4.21 -5.28
N VAL A 99 3.95 2.89 -5.47
CA VAL A 99 4.64 1.94 -4.60
C VAL A 99 5.50 1.04 -5.48
N ILE A 100 6.75 0.87 -5.06
CA ILE A 100 7.73 0.01 -5.73
C ILE A 100 8.03 -1.14 -4.77
N TRP A 101 7.96 -2.38 -5.23
CA TRP A 101 8.29 -3.51 -4.37
C TRP A 101 8.99 -4.65 -5.10
N ARG A 102 9.60 -5.53 -4.30
CA ARG A 102 10.14 -6.81 -4.75
C ARG A 102 9.38 -7.93 -4.06
N THR A 103 9.32 -9.07 -4.73
CA THR A 103 8.76 -10.29 -4.15
C THR A 103 9.85 -11.32 -3.87
N ASP A 104 9.63 -12.17 -2.88
CA ASP A 104 10.44 -13.38 -2.67
C ASP A 104 10.03 -14.51 -3.65
N ALA A 105 10.62 -15.69 -3.48
CA ALA A 105 10.38 -16.86 -4.33
C ALA A 105 8.95 -17.40 -4.24
N ASP A 106 8.24 -17.14 -3.14
CA ASP A 106 6.84 -17.52 -2.92
C ASP A 106 5.86 -16.44 -3.42
N GLY A 107 6.38 -15.35 -4.01
CA GLY A 107 5.60 -14.23 -4.51
C GLY A 107 5.07 -13.31 -3.40
N LEU A 108 5.61 -13.39 -2.18
CA LEU A 108 5.28 -12.46 -1.10
C LEU A 108 6.10 -11.19 -1.24
N ILE A 109 5.51 -10.04 -0.88
CA ILE A 109 6.22 -8.75 -0.89
C ILE A 109 7.27 -8.76 0.21
N SER A 110 8.55 -8.73 -0.16
CA SER A 110 9.69 -8.82 0.77
C SER A 110 10.34 -7.48 1.07
N TRP A 111 10.16 -6.51 0.19
CA TRP A 111 10.61 -5.14 0.38
C TRP A 111 9.70 -4.21 -0.41
N ALA A 112 9.31 -3.07 0.16
CA ALA A 112 8.60 -2.04 -0.60
C ALA A 112 9.03 -0.63 -0.19
N ARG A 113 8.92 0.27 -1.15
CA ARG A 113 9.10 1.70 -0.98
C ARG A 113 7.78 2.41 -1.29
N PHE A 114 7.26 3.13 -0.32
CA PHE A 114 5.99 3.85 -0.42
C PHE A 114 6.21 5.33 -0.67
N TYR A 115 5.50 5.85 -1.67
CA TYR A 115 5.35 7.28 -1.94
C TYR A 115 3.88 7.72 -1.89
N LEU A 116 3.04 6.92 -1.23
CA LEU A 116 1.64 7.23 -0.98
C LEU A 116 1.53 8.40 0.00
N ASP A 117 0.73 9.39 -0.35
CA ASP A 117 0.43 10.53 0.51
C ASP A 117 -1.04 10.95 0.35
N PRO A 118 -1.66 11.63 1.34
CA PRO A 118 -3.00 12.15 1.19
C PRO A 118 -3.11 13.10 0.00
N VAL A 119 -4.15 12.93 -0.80
CA VAL A 119 -4.51 13.91 -1.82
C VAL A 119 -5.11 15.10 -1.10
N THR A 120 -4.40 16.22 -1.14
CA THR A 120 -4.88 17.49 -0.57
C THR A 120 -5.49 18.34 -1.70
N SER A 121 -6.58 19.02 -1.40
CA SER A 121 -7.14 20.07 -2.26
C SER A 121 -6.57 21.45 -1.94
N ASP A 122 -5.57 21.53 -1.06
CA ASP A 122 -4.95 22.80 -0.70
C ASP A 122 -4.07 23.27 -1.86
N PRO A 123 -4.41 24.39 -2.51
CA PRO A 123 -3.66 24.89 -3.66
C PRO A 123 -2.30 25.49 -3.26
N THR A 124 -1.94 25.47 -1.96
CA THR A 124 -0.65 25.96 -1.50
C THR A 124 0.48 25.19 -2.20
N PRO A 125 1.30 25.86 -3.03
CA PRO A 125 2.40 25.18 -3.73
C PRO A 125 3.37 24.57 -2.72
N LEU A 126 3.97 23.44 -3.09
CA LEU A 126 5.14 22.95 -2.37
C LEU A 126 6.19 24.09 -2.33
N PRO A 127 6.84 24.33 -1.16
CA PRO A 127 7.85 25.38 -1.02
C PRO A 127 9.04 25.21 -1.97
#